data_AF-G0SD99-F1
#
_entry.id   AF-G0SD99-F1
#
_cell.length_a   1.000
_cell.length_b   1.000
_cell.length_c   1.000
_cell.angle_alpha   90.00
_cell.angle_beta   90.00
_cell.angle_gamma   90.00
#
_symmetry.space_group_name_H-M   'P 1'
#
loop_
_entity.id
_entity.type
_entity.pdbx_description
1 polymer ?
#
loop_
_entity_poly.entity_id
_entity_poly.type
_entity_poly.pdbx_seq_one_letter_code
_entity_poly.pdbx_strand_id
1 'polypeptide(L)'
;MTSNIFPHSQPSVLTPSPPTAPISAPLPLAVLLSLTSFLLLVTLLVHILPYYKSYLSASSEVSCLLETSDYLLAEADTYTHEVSKLPRLSDRVRLSKLVREFRREAEALRKEVNSLVLRRGQHQEHGRGEGLALRPIARLGWAVYKGRLDERIRRVDVLRVRLLVAQVGVISNTIAESTPPPTRENSPGLGVIYEEKPLDAPPTPPLTPKTMPRKGWDSSESFNTTELTPAKQKLTLQTDCVDTSSRKGWAGVVRELQKSPLLKERHASIELAMSRAA
;
A
#
# COMPACT_ATOMS: atom_id res chain seq x y z
N MET A 1 0.58 20.97 123.52
CA MET A 1 1.10 22.28 123.08
C MET A 1 1.63 22.09 121.66
N THR A 2 0.75 22.01 120.67
CA THR A 2 0.31 23.12 119.80
C THR A 2 1.44 23.69 118.93
N SER A 3 1.56 23.14 117.73
CA SER A 3 1.98 23.90 116.54
C SER A 3 1.45 23.23 115.28
N ASN A 4 0.30 23.74 114.85
CA ASN A 4 -0.23 23.62 113.49
C ASN A 4 0.81 24.12 112.48
N ILE A 5 1.12 23.33 111.45
CA ILE A 5 1.56 23.88 110.15
C ILE A 5 1.00 22.99 109.04
N PHE A 6 -0.11 23.45 108.45
CA PHE A 6 -0.57 23.06 107.10
C PHE A 6 0.42 23.62 106.06
N PRO A 7 0.67 22.89 104.97
CA PRO A 7 0.59 23.53 103.65
C PRO A 7 -0.26 22.66 102.72
N HIS A 8 -1.45 23.13 102.37
CA HIS A 8 -1.70 23.92 101.15
C HIS A 8 -1.48 23.10 99.88
N SER A 9 -2.50 22.28 99.59
CA SER A 9 -2.81 21.74 98.28
C SER A 9 -2.96 22.86 97.25
N GLN A 10 -1.98 23.01 96.37
CA GLN A 10 -2.18 23.75 95.12
C GLN A 10 -2.66 22.79 94.02
N PRO A 11 -3.77 23.10 93.33
CA PRO A 11 -4.15 22.39 92.12
C PRO A 11 -3.19 22.79 91.00
N SER A 12 -2.44 21.82 90.47
CA SER A 12 -1.72 22.02 89.23
C SER A 12 -2.72 22.33 88.12
N VAL A 13 -2.71 23.59 87.73
CA VAL A 13 -3.40 24.21 86.62
C VAL A 13 -3.29 23.33 85.38
N LEU A 14 -4.42 22.92 84.82
CA LEU A 14 -4.49 22.40 83.47
C LEU A 14 -3.91 23.47 82.53
N THR A 15 -2.72 23.22 82.01
CA THR A 15 -2.21 23.92 80.82
C THR A 15 -3.19 23.67 79.68
N PRO A 16 -3.81 24.72 79.10
CA PRO A 16 -4.60 24.57 77.88
C PRO A 16 -3.64 24.18 76.76
N SER A 17 -3.88 23.03 76.14
CA SER A 17 -3.27 22.68 74.85
C SER A 17 -3.51 23.83 73.86
N PRO A 18 -2.50 24.24 73.08
CA PRO A 18 -2.68 25.30 72.09
C PRO A 18 -3.80 24.89 71.13
N PRO A 19 -4.68 25.83 70.73
CA PRO A 19 -5.67 25.53 69.72
C PRO A 19 -4.93 25.13 68.45
N THR A 20 -5.15 23.90 68.00
CA THR A 20 -4.81 23.45 66.65
C THR A 20 -5.59 24.33 65.69
N ALA A 21 -5.01 25.48 65.33
CA ALA A 21 -5.60 26.37 64.36
C ALA A 21 -5.87 25.54 63.10
N PRO A 22 -7.09 25.56 62.54
CA PRO A 22 -7.31 24.96 61.24
C PRO A 22 -6.38 25.71 60.30
N ILE A 23 -5.40 25.02 59.72
CA ILE A 23 -4.50 25.54 58.70
C ILE A 23 -5.39 25.82 57.49
N SER A 24 -6.07 26.96 57.52
CA SER A 24 -6.75 27.56 56.39
C SER A 24 -5.62 27.96 55.46
N ALA A 25 -5.31 27.10 54.48
CA ALA A 25 -4.39 27.44 53.42
C ALA A 25 -4.84 28.80 52.85
N PRO A 26 -3.94 29.77 52.68
CA PRO A 26 -4.33 31.09 52.19
C PRO A 26 -5.08 30.89 50.86
N LEU A 27 -6.30 31.41 50.78
CA LEU A 27 -7.20 31.33 49.62
C LEU A 27 -6.48 31.41 48.25
N PRO A 28 -5.45 32.27 48.01
CA PRO A 28 -4.71 32.27 46.75
C PRO A 28 -3.97 30.98 46.42
N LEU A 29 -3.41 30.27 47.41
CA LEU A 29 -2.72 29.00 47.18
C LEU A 29 -3.69 27.88 46.82
N ALA A 30 -4.87 27.85 47.46
CA ALA A 30 -5.92 26.89 47.13
C ALA A 30 -6.43 27.08 45.69
N VAL A 31 -6.61 28.32 45.25
CA VAL A 31 -7.00 28.65 43.86
C VAL A 31 -5.91 28.32 42.86
N LEU A 32 -4.63 28.57 43.18
CA LEU A 32 -3.53 28.20 42.29
C LEU A 32 -3.38 26.67 42.17
N LEU A 33 -3.53 25.94 43.27
CA LEU A 33 -3.51 24.47 43.28
C LEU A 33 -4.70 23.88 42.51
N SER A 34 -5.90 24.45 42.64
CA SER A 34 -7.06 23.99 41.87
C SER A 34 -6.92 24.29 40.39
N LEU A 35 -6.40 25.47 40.01
CA LEU A 35 -6.14 25.83 38.62
C LEU A 35 -5.06 24.95 37.99
N THR A 36 -3.96 24.69 38.69
CA THR A 36 -2.89 23.80 38.21
C THR A 36 -3.38 22.35 38.12
N SER A 37 -4.12 21.85 39.10
CA SER A 37 -4.76 20.53 39.02
C SER A 37 -5.74 20.43 37.85
N PHE A 38 -6.50 21.49 37.58
CA PHE A 38 -7.42 21.54 36.45
C PHE A 38 -6.68 21.56 35.11
N LEU A 39 -5.62 22.36 34.98
CA LEU A 39 -4.78 22.39 33.78
C LEU A 39 -4.10 21.04 33.53
N LEU A 40 -3.62 20.35 34.58
CA LEU A 40 -3.08 18.99 34.47
C LEU A 40 -4.15 17.97 34.04
N LEU A 41 -5.38 18.10 34.52
CA LEU A 41 -6.48 17.25 34.09
C LEU A 41 -6.80 17.47 32.60
N VAL A 42 -6.84 18.73 32.15
CA VAL A 42 -7.11 19.08 30.75
C VAL A 42 -6.00 18.56 29.85
N THR A 43 -4.72 18.75 30.20
CA THR A 43 -3.60 18.24 29.39
C THR A 43 -3.61 16.71 29.29
N LEU A 44 -3.91 16.02 30.40
CA LEU A 44 -4.06 14.58 30.42
C LEU A 44 -5.24 14.13 29.52
N LEU A 45 -6.37 14.83 29.57
CA LEU A 45 -7.51 14.54 28.70
C LEU A 45 -7.16 14.71 27.21
N VAL A 46 -6.47 15.81 26.85
CA VAL A 46 -5.97 16.05 25.49
C VAL A 46 -5.05 14.93 25.03
N HIS A 47 -4.21 14.40 25.92
CA HIS A 47 -3.32 13.28 25.61
C HIS A 47 -4.06 11.95 25.41
N ILE A 48 -5.13 11.69 26.17
CA ILE A 48 -5.87 10.41 26.13
C ILE A 48 -6.96 10.37 25.05
N LEU A 49 -7.54 11.52 24.69
CA LEU A 49 -8.56 11.67 23.64
C LEU A 49 -8.23 10.96 22.31
N PRO A 50 -7.01 11.06 21.72
CA PRO A 50 -6.68 10.33 20.49
C PRO A 50 -6.68 8.80 20.67
N TYR A 51 -6.26 8.31 21.84
CA TYR A 51 -6.32 6.88 22.17
C TYR A 51 -7.76 6.41 22.35
N TYR A 52 -8.64 7.25 22.92
CA TYR A 52 -10.06 6.93 23.05
C TYR A 52 -10.78 6.86 21.69
N LYS A 53 -10.51 7.80 20.79
CA LYS A 53 -11.08 7.76 19.43
C LYS A 53 -10.61 6.54 18.65
N SER A 54 -9.33 6.22 18.72
CA SER A 54 -8.79 4.99 18.10
C SER A 54 -9.33 3.72 18.74
N TYR A 55 -9.57 3.73 20.06
CA TYR A 55 -10.20 2.63 20.79
C TYR A 55 -11.62 2.31 20.28
N LEU A 56 -12.43 3.33 19.99
CA LEU A 56 -13.79 3.15 19.47
C LEU A 56 -13.79 2.62 18.02
N SER A 57 -12.90 3.14 17.18
CA SER A 57 -12.81 2.74 15.76
C SER A 57 -12.19 1.35 15.55
N ALA A 58 -11.38 0.88 16.49
CA ALA A 58 -10.61 -0.36 16.35
C ALA A 58 -11.48 -1.59 16.01
N SER A 59 -12.68 -1.71 16.59
CA SER A 59 -13.53 -2.89 16.38
C SER A 59 -14.10 -2.96 14.96
N SER A 60 -14.58 -1.85 14.41
CA SER A 60 -15.11 -1.81 13.04
C SER A 60 -13.99 -1.95 12.02
N GLU A 61 -12.83 -1.32 12.26
CA GLU A 61 -11.67 -1.44 11.39
C GLU A 61 -11.17 -2.88 11.33
N VAL A 62 -11.08 -3.58 12.47
CA VAL A 62 -10.65 -4.98 12.50
C VAL A 62 -11.62 -5.90 11.75
N SER A 63 -12.93 -5.71 11.90
CA SER A 63 -13.92 -6.47 11.14
C SER A 63 -13.74 -6.26 9.64
N CYS A 64 -13.58 -5.00 9.20
CA CYS A 64 -13.32 -4.68 7.81
C CYS A 64 -12.01 -5.31 7.29
N LEU A 65 -10.94 -5.31 8.09
CA LEU A 65 -9.69 -5.96 7.73
C LEU A 65 -9.81 -7.49 7.64
N LEU A 66 -10.62 -8.09 8.50
CA LEU A 66 -10.90 -9.52 8.45
C LEU A 66 -11.66 -9.89 7.17
N GLU A 67 -12.73 -9.15 6.86
CA GLU A 67 -13.47 -9.28 5.60
C GLU A 67 -12.57 -9.07 4.37
N THR A 68 -11.70 -8.05 4.42
CA THR A 68 -10.73 -7.77 3.35
C THR A 68 -9.75 -8.95 3.20
N SER A 69 -9.26 -9.52 4.30
CA SER A 69 -8.35 -10.66 4.26
C SER A 69 -9.02 -11.93 3.71
N ASP A 70 -10.31 -12.12 4.00
CA ASP A 70 -11.10 -13.22 3.45
C ASP A 70 -11.34 -13.03 1.94
N TYR A 71 -11.64 -11.80 1.51
CA TYR A 71 -11.75 -11.47 0.09
C TYR A 71 -10.45 -11.71 -0.67
N LEU A 72 -9.30 -11.28 -0.12
CA LEU A 72 -7.98 -11.49 -0.74
C LEU A 72 -7.64 -12.99 -0.88
N LEU A 73 -8.08 -13.82 0.08
CA LEU A 73 -7.88 -15.26 0.00
C LEU A 73 -8.75 -15.89 -1.10
N ALA A 74 -10.01 -15.47 -1.21
CA ALA A 74 -10.90 -15.90 -2.30
C ALA A 74 -10.40 -15.44 -3.67
N GLU A 75 -9.80 -14.24 -3.75
CA GLU A 75 -9.15 -13.74 -4.95
C GLU A 75 -7.94 -14.62 -5.32
N ALA A 76 -7.13 -15.04 -4.35
CA ALA A 76 -6.01 -15.97 -4.57
C ALA A 76 -6.48 -17.34 -5.12
N ASP A 77 -7.61 -17.85 -4.64
CA ASP A 77 -8.23 -19.08 -5.15
C ASP A 77 -8.66 -18.89 -6.62
N THR A 78 -9.26 -17.74 -6.93
CA THR A 78 -9.66 -17.38 -8.30
C THR A 78 -8.45 -17.33 -9.24
N TYR A 79 -7.37 -16.67 -8.82
CA TYR A 79 -6.13 -16.62 -9.61
C TYR A 79 -5.49 -18.00 -9.80
N THR A 80 -5.56 -18.88 -8.80
CA THR A 80 -5.06 -20.25 -8.94
C THR A 80 -5.81 -21.00 -10.04
N HIS A 81 -7.13 -20.82 -10.11
CA HIS A 81 -7.95 -21.38 -11.18
C HIS A 81 -7.61 -20.78 -12.55
N GLU A 82 -7.38 -19.47 -12.65
CA GLU A 82 -6.98 -18.83 -13.91
C GLU A 82 -5.60 -19.26 -14.40
N VAL A 83 -4.61 -19.37 -13.51
CA VAL A 83 -3.26 -19.86 -13.80
C VAL A 83 -3.31 -21.28 -14.40
N SER A 84 -4.26 -22.11 -13.96
CA SER A 84 -4.41 -23.48 -14.45
C SER A 84 -4.84 -23.56 -15.93
N LYS A 85 -5.49 -22.51 -16.45
CA LYS A 85 -6.00 -22.42 -17.82
C LYS A 85 -4.96 -21.91 -18.83
N LEU A 86 -3.80 -21.44 -18.35
CA LEU A 86 -2.78 -20.88 -19.22
C LEU A 86 -2.13 -21.98 -20.09
N PRO A 87 -2.03 -21.80 -21.42
CA PRO A 87 -1.46 -22.80 -22.33
C PRO A 87 0.07 -22.92 -22.20
N ARG A 88 0.74 -21.86 -21.75
CA ARG A 88 2.21 -21.81 -21.63
C ARG A 88 2.68 -22.25 -20.25
N LEU A 89 3.47 -23.32 -20.20
CA LEU A 89 4.03 -23.86 -18.96
C LEU A 89 4.98 -22.88 -18.26
N SER A 90 5.82 -22.15 -18.99
CA SER A 90 6.77 -21.19 -18.41
C SER A 90 6.04 -20.07 -17.64
N ASP A 91 5.05 -19.47 -18.28
CA ASP A 91 4.24 -18.42 -17.69
C ASP A 91 3.41 -18.95 -16.51
N ARG A 92 2.86 -20.16 -16.66
CA ARG A 92 2.14 -20.85 -15.57
C ARG A 92 3.02 -21.05 -14.35
N VAL A 93 4.28 -21.47 -14.50
CA VAL A 93 5.20 -21.66 -13.37
C VAL A 93 5.50 -20.33 -12.68
N ARG A 94 5.83 -19.28 -13.45
CA ARG A 94 6.14 -17.95 -12.90
C ARG A 94 4.93 -17.35 -12.16
N LEU A 95 3.75 -17.43 -12.77
CA LEU A 95 2.51 -16.90 -12.19
C LEU A 95 2.07 -17.72 -10.98
N SER A 96 2.19 -19.05 -11.02
CA SER A 96 1.88 -19.91 -9.87
C SER A 96 2.77 -19.62 -8.66
N LYS A 97 4.05 -19.29 -8.87
CA LYS A 97 4.95 -18.88 -7.78
C LYS A 97 4.46 -17.58 -7.14
N LEU A 98 4.09 -16.60 -7.96
CA LEU A 98 3.60 -15.30 -7.49
C LEU A 98 2.25 -15.43 -6.75
N VAL A 99 1.33 -16.26 -7.25
CA VAL A 99 0.04 -16.54 -6.57
C VAL A 99 0.27 -17.23 -5.22
N ARG A 100 1.24 -18.15 -5.12
CA ARG A 100 1.59 -18.79 -3.84
C ARG A 100 2.17 -17.79 -2.84
N GLU A 101 3.01 -16.87 -3.30
CA GLU A 101 3.55 -15.78 -2.47
C GLU A 101 2.43 -14.83 -2.01
N PHE A 102 1.52 -14.44 -2.91
CA PHE A 102 0.35 -13.62 -2.58
C PHE A 102 -0.55 -14.30 -1.54
N ARG A 103 -0.93 -15.56 -1.78
CA ARG A 103 -1.73 -16.35 -0.83
C ARG A 103 -1.05 -16.45 0.53
N ARG A 104 0.26 -16.69 0.56
CA ARG A 104 1.02 -16.80 1.81
C ARG A 104 0.98 -15.51 2.63
N GLU A 105 1.14 -14.36 2.00
CA GLU A 105 1.04 -13.07 2.70
C GLU A 105 -0.39 -12.76 3.14
N ALA A 106 -1.40 -13.07 2.31
CA ALA A 106 -2.81 -12.92 2.69
C ALA A 106 -3.20 -13.82 3.87
N GLU A 107 -2.73 -15.07 3.89
CA GLU A 107 -2.98 -16.00 5.00
C GLU A 107 -2.23 -15.58 6.27
N ALA A 108 -1.02 -15.04 6.14
CA ALA A 108 -0.29 -14.46 7.27
C ALA A 108 -1.02 -13.24 7.85
N LEU A 109 -1.54 -12.35 7.00
CA LEU A 109 -2.38 -11.22 7.41
C LEU A 109 -3.62 -11.70 8.16
N ARG A 110 -4.35 -12.68 7.60
CA ARG A 110 -5.55 -13.26 8.23
C ARG A 110 -5.23 -13.87 9.60
N LYS A 111 -4.15 -14.63 9.72
CA LYS A 111 -3.71 -15.22 11.00
C LYS A 111 -3.40 -14.15 12.03
N GLU A 112 -2.75 -13.06 11.61
CA GLU A 112 -2.41 -11.95 12.47
C GLU A 112 -3.66 -11.20 12.96
N VAL A 113 -4.58 -10.87 12.06
CA VAL A 113 -5.89 -10.26 12.42
C VAL A 113 -6.67 -11.17 13.36
N ASN A 114 -6.74 -12.47 13.05
CA ASN A 114 -7.44 -13.45 13.88
C ASN A 114 -6.78 -13.65 15.26
N SER A 115 -5.47 -13.36 15.41
CA SER A 115 -4.80 -13.39 16.72
C SER A 115 -5.17 -12.22 17.62
N LEU A 116 -5.62 -11.10 17.03
CA LEU A 116 -6.09 -9.89 17.73
C LEU A 116 -7.55 -10.04 18.17
N VAL A 117 -8.34 -10.73 17.35
CA VAL A 117 -9.73 -11.10 17.67
C VAL A 117 -9.69 -12.21 18.72
N LEU A 118 -10.31 -12.00 19.90
CA LEU A 118 -10.61 -13.15 20.75
C LEU A 118 -11.71 -13.93 20.04
N ARG A 119 -11.48 -15.21 19.77
CA ARG A 119 -12.58 -16.17 19.71
C ARG A 119 -13.19 -16.19 21.12
N ARG A 120 -14.10 -15.26 21.40
CA ARG A 120 -14.87 -15.19 22.64
C ARG A 120 -15.67 -16.49 22.67
N GLY A 121 -15.11 -17.50 23.34
CA GLY A 121 -15.67 -18.83 23.39
C GLY A 121 -17.05 -18.78 24.02
N GLN A 122 -18.04 -19.29 23.30
CA GLN A 122 -19.13 -20.22 23.69
C GLN A 122 -19.86 -20.08 25.04
N HIS A 123 -19.53 -19.13 25.89
CA HIS A 123 -20.18 -18.86 27.17
C HIS A 123 -20.52 -17.37 27.26
N GLN A 124 -21.43 -16.93 26.40
CA GLN A 124 -22.30 -15.81 26.76
C GLN A 124 -23.59 -15.94 25.99
N GLU A 125 -24.50 -16.72 26.58
CA GLU A 125 -25.92 -16.72 26.23
C GLU A 125 -26.47 -15.29 26.18
N HIS A 126 -27.49 -15.14 25.34
CA HIS A 126 -28.44 -14.04 25.31
C HIS A 126 -27.97 -12.70 24.69
N GLY A 127 -28.00 -12.66 23.36
CA GLY A 127 -29.02 -11.82 22.72
C GLY A 127 -28.75 -10.32 22.60
N ARG A 128 -27.49 -9.86 22.65
CA ARG A 128 -27.22 -8.45 22.31
C ARG A 128 -25.85 -8.22 21.67
N GLY A 129 -25.86 -8.16 20.34
CA GLY A 129 -24.81 -7.60 19.50
C GLY A 129 -23.64 -8.53 19.24
N GLU A 130 -23.59 -9.07 18.02
CA GLU A 130 -22.47 -9.82 17.44
C GLU A 130 -21.26 -8.91 17.18
N GLY A 131 -20.76 -8.25 18.23
CA GLY A 131 -19.53 -7.50 18.17
C GLY A 131 -18.35 -8.45 18.33
N LEU A 132 -17.53 -8.61 17.28
CA LEU A 132 -16.20 -9.23 17.37
C LEU A 132 -15.42 -8.60 18.54
N ALA A 133 -15.33 -9.33 19.66
CA ALA A 133 -14.73 -8.82 20.87
C ALA A 133 -13.20 -8.89 20.77
N LEU A 134 -12.58 -7.79 20.31
CA LEU A 134 -11.13 -7.62 20.34
C LEU A 134 -10.51 -7.83 21.72
N ARG A 135 -9.29 -8.42 21.80
CA ARG A 135 -8.51 -8.48 23.04
C ARG A 135 -8.37 -7.09 23.66
N PRO A 136 -8.61 -6.88 24.96
CA PRO A 136 -8.45 -5.56 25.59
C PRO A 136 -7.02 -5.02 25.40
N ILE A 137 -6.01 -5.89 25.45
CA ILE A 137 -4.61 -5.53 25.19
C ILE A 137 -4.38 -5.16 23.71
N ALA A 138 -5.06 -5.82 22.76
CA ALA A 138 -5.01 -5.44 21.35
C ALA A 138 -5.70 -4.10 21.08
N ARG A 139 -6.77 -3.78 21.82
CA ARG A 139 -7.46 -2.48 21.75
C ARG A 139 -6.56 -1.34 22.24
N LEU A 140 -5.85 -1.54 23.35
CA LEU A 140 -4.88 -0.57 23.88
C LEU A 140 -3.65 -0.41 22.96
N GLY A 141 -3.21 -1.50 22.33
CA GLY A 141 -2.09 -1.50 21.39
C GLY A 141 -2.46 -1.18 19.94
N TRP A 142 -3.70 -0.80 19.64
CA TRP A 142 -4.22 -0.72 18.26
C TRP A 142 -3.36 0.17 17.35
N ALA A 143 -2.90 1.31 17.86
CA ALA A 143 -2.04 2.22 17.09
C ALA A 143 -0.74 1.57 16.59
N VAL A 144 -0.14 0.69 17.40
CA VAL A 144 1.11 -0.02 17.04
C VAL A 144 0.81 -1.17 16.07
N TYR A 145 -0.28 -1.91 16.31
CA TYR A 145 -0.69 -3.00 15.42
C TYR A 145 -1.14 -2.49 14.05
N LYS A 146 -1.86 -1.37 14.00
CA LYS A 146 -2.35 -0.75 12.77
C LYS A 146 -1.22 -0.48 11.77
N GLY A 147 -0.13 0.13 12.22
CA GLY A 147 1.04 0.35 11.35
C GLY A 147 1.65 -0.95 10.80
N ARG A 148 1.64 -2.04 11.59
CA ARG A 148 2.14 -3.34 11.14
C ARG A 148 1.20 -4.02 10.14
N LEU A 149 -0.11 -3.94 10.36
CA LEU A 149 -1.13 -4.48 9.47
C LEU A 149 -1.18 -3.69 8.15
N ASP A 150 -1.10 -2.36 8.20
CA ASP A 150 -1.08 -1.52 7.01
C ASP A 150 0.11 -1.84 6.11
N GLU A 151 1.30 -2.06 6.68
CA GLU A 151 2.46 -2.48 5.91
C GLU A 151 2.29 -3.88 5.31
N ARG A 152 1.60 -4.81 5.99
CA ARG A 152 1.26 -6.11 5.41
C ARG A 152 0.31 -5.98 4.23
N ILE A 153 -0.73 -5.19 4.37
CA ILE A 153 -1.72 -4.93 3.32
C ILE A 153 -0.99 -4.34 2.11
N ARG A 154 -0.10 -3.36 2.34
CA ARG A 154 0.73 -2.78 1.28
C ARG A 154 1.58 -3.82 0.56
N ARG A 155 2.17 -4.79 1.28
CA ARG A 155 2.92 -5.90 0.66
C ARG A 155 2.02 -6.78 -0.20
N VAL A 156 0.82 -7.11 0.30
CA VAL A 156 -0.18 -7.89 -0.45
C VAL A 156 -0.63 -7.13 -1.70
N ASP A 157 -0.87 -5.82 -1.60
CA ASP A 157 -1.26 -4.98 -2.73
C ASP A 157 -0.16 -4.89 -3.79
N VAL A 158 1.11 -4.75 -3.40
CA VAL A 158 2.23 -4.79 -4.35
C VAL A 158 2.27 -6.13 -5.09
N LEU A 159 2.03 -7.24 -4.40
CA LEU A 159 1.95 -8.56 -5.03
C LEU A 159 0.74 -8.66 -5.97
N ARG A 160 -0.42 -8.12 -5.58
CA ARG A 160 -1.63 -8.06 -6.41
C ARG A 160 -1.38 -7.28 -7.70
N VAL A 161 -0.77 -6.10 -7.61
CA VAL A 161 -0.41 -5.29 -8.78
C VAL A 161 0.58 -6.05 -9.68
N ARG A 162 1.61 -6.68 -9.10
CA ARG A 162 2.57 -7.49 -9.88
C ARG A 162 1.88 -8.66 -10.58
N LEU A 163 0.91 -9.29 -9.91
CA LEU A 163 0.16 -10.41 -10.45
C LEU A 163 -0.70 -9.97 -11.64
N LEU A 164 -1.44 -8.87 -11.49
CA LEU A 164 -2.24 -8.28 -12.56
C LEU A 164 -1.38 -7.90 -13.77
N VAL A 165 -0.24 -7.25 -13.54
CA VAL A 165 0.70 -6.88 -14.61
C VAL A 165 1.24 -8.13 -15.32
N ALA A 166 1.60 -9.17 -14.57
CA ALA A 166 2.06 -10.43 -15.15
C ALA A 166 0.96 -11.11 -15.98
N GLN A 167 -0.29 -11.13 -15.50
CA GLN A 167 -1.44 -11.67 -16.24
C GLN A 167 -1.67 -10.91 -17.56
N VAL A 168 -1.70 -9.58 -17.51
CA VAL A 168 -1.85 -8.74 -18.71
C VAL A 168 -0.72 -9.00 -19.71
N GLY A 169 0.53 -9.11 -19.23
CA GLY A 169 1.67 -9.45 -20.09
C GLY A 169 1.54 -10.82 -20.77
N VAL A 170 1.05 -11.84 -20.07
CA VAL A 170 0.79 -13.16 -20.64
C VAL A 170 -0.30 -13.09 -21.71
N ILE A 171 -1.41 -12.40 -21.43
CA ILE A 171 -2.52 -12.23 -22.39
C ILE A 171 -2.03 -11.49 -23.64
N SER A 172 -1.28 -10.40 -23.48
CA SER A 172 -0.72 -9.65 -24.62
C SER A 172 0.21 -10.50 -25.48
N ASN A 173 1.03 -11.36 -24.86
CA ASN A 173 1.91 -12.27 -25.59
C ASN A 173 1.13 -13.35 -26.36
N THR A 174 0.03 -13.86 -25.80
CA THR A 174 -0.82 -14.83 -26.51
C THR A 174 -1.53 -14.22 -27.72
N ILE A 175 -1.94 -12.95 -27.64
CA ILE A 175 -2.57 -12.24 -28.77
C ILE A 175 -1.55 -11.94 -29.87
N ALA A 176 -0.34 -11.51 -29.48
CA ALA A 176 0.73 -11.23 -30.43
C ALA A 176 1.13 -12.49 -31.23
N GLU A 177 1.17 -13.66 -30.58
CA GLU A 177 1.55 -14.90 -31.25
C GLU A 177 0.43 -15.53 -32.08
N SER A 178 -0.84 -15.22 -31.77
CA SER A 178 -1.99 -15.63 -32.57
C SER A 178 -2.19 -14.77 -33.83
N THR A 179 -1.40 -13.69 -34.00
CA THR A 179 -1.42 -12.90 -35.23
C THR A 179 -0.41 -13.51 -36.20
N PRO A 180 -0.83 -14.13 -37.31
CA PRO A 180 0.12 -14.67 -38.28
C PRO A 180 1.03 -13.55 -38.81
N PRO A 181 2.31 -13.82 -39.12
CA PRO A 181 3.14 -12.86 -39.82
C PRO A 181 2.42 -12.42 -41.11
N PRO A 182 2.50 -11.15 -41.54
CA PRO A 182 1.94 -10.76 -42.82
C PRO A 182 2.57 -11.65 -43.88
N THR A 183 1.75 -12.54 -44.43
CA THR A 183 2.04 -13.28 -45.64
C THR A 183 2.58 -12.26 -46.64
N ARG A 184 3.83 -12.43 -47.08
CA ARG A 184 4.31 -11.81 -48.32
C ARG A 184 3.47 -12.42 -49.43
N GLU A 185 2.31 -11.83 -49.66
CA GLU A 185 1.47 -12.14 -50.80
C GLU A 185 2.18 -11.58 -52.04
N ASN A 186 2.76 -12.51 -52.79
CA ASN A 186 3.04 -12.31 -54.20
C ASN A 186 1.73 -11.88 -54.88
N SER A 187 1.57 -10.59 -55.16
CA SER A 187 0.54 -10.13 -56.08
C SER A 187 0.93 -10.53 -57.50
N PRO A 188 0.04 -11.17 -58.28
CA PRO A 188 0.17 -11.25 -59.73
C PRO A 188 -0.01 -9.85 -60.31
N GLY A 189 1.01 -9.37 -61.01
CA GLY A 189 0.97 -8.08 -61.69
C GLY A 189 -0.03 -8.08 -62.85
N LEU A 190 -0.97 -7.14 -62.84
CA LEU A 190 -1.60 -6.60 -64.04
C LEU A 190 -0.73 -5.42 -64.51
N GLY A 191 -0.20 -5.54 -65.72
CA GLY A 191 0.96 -4.79 -66.19
C GLY A 191 0.72 -3.37 -66.68
N VAL A 192 1.83 -2.69 -66.97
CA VAL A 192 2.03 -1.86 -68.16
C VAL A 192 3.51 -1.98 -68.55
N ILE A 193 3.70 -2.20 -69.84
CA ILE A 193 4.91 -2.50 -70.63
C ILE A 193 5.79 -1.26 -70.76
N TYR A 194 7.12 -1.40 -70.65
CA TYR A 194 8.09 -0.85 -71.62
C TYR A 194 9.29 -1.80 -71.74
N GLU A 195 9.54 -2.23 -72.97
CA GLU A 195 10.60 -3.15 -73.42
C GLU A 195 11.68 -2.36 -74.18
N GLU A 196 12.86 -3.00 -74.33
CA GLU A 196 14.04 -2.75 -75.20
C GLU A 196 15.33 -2.44 -74.41
N LYS A 197 16.51 -3.05 -74.60
CA LYS A 197 17.04 -4.19 -75.39
C LYS A 197 18.49 -4.45 -74.83
N PRO A 198 19.17 -5.61 -75.07
CA PRO A 198 20.38 -6.08 -74.38
C PRO A 198 21.68 -5.95 -75.20
N LEU A 199 22.86 -6.18 -74.61
CA LEU A 199 23.91 -7.15 -75.03
C LEU A 199 25.23 -7.07 -74.21
N ASP A 200 25.85 -8.25 -74.06
CA ASP A 200 27.27 -8.60 -73.83
C ASP A 200 27.92 -8.72 -72.42
N ALA A 201 28.70 -9.81 -72.28
CA ALA A 201 29.14 -10.54 -71.07
C ALA A 201 30.68 -10.42 -70.81
N PRO A 202 31.39 -11.40 -70.17
CA PRO A 202 31.63 -11.78 -68.75
C PRO A 202 33.16 -11.68 -68.39
N PRO A 203 33.87 -12.40 -67.45
CA PRO A 203 33.53 -13.41 -66.41
C PRO A 203 34.24 -13.27 -65.00
N THR A 204 33.85 -14.17 -64.07
CA THR A 204 34.38 -14.63 -62.73
C THR A 204 35.91 -14.89 -62.63
N PRO A 205 36.59 -15.16 -61.45
CA PRO A 205 36.22 -16.13 -60.38
C PRO A 205 36.77 -15.82 -58.92
N PRO A 206 37.08 -16.79 -58.01
CA PRO A 206 36.39 -17.03 -56.71
C PRO A 206 37.33 -16.93 -55.46
N LEU A 207 36.84 -17.29 -54.25
CA LEU A 207 37.51 -18.17 -53.25
C LEU A 207 36.89 -18.08 -51.83
N THR A 208 36.97 -19.20 -51.12
CA THR A 208 36.34 -19.68 -49.87
C THR A 208 37.03 -19.20 -48.56
N PRO A 209 36.97 -19.89 -47.38
CA PRO A 209 36.01 -19.79 -46.26
C PRO A 209 36.70 -19.54 -44.87
N LYS A 210 36.01 -19.83 -43.74
CA LYS A 210 36.53 -20.10 -42.35
C LYS A 210 36.74 -18.82 -41.49
N THR A 211 36.48 -18.71 -40.17
CA THR A 211 36.62 -19.62 -39.01
C THR A 211 35.94 -18.98 -37.76
N MET A 212 35.51 -19.79 -36.77
CA MET A 212 35.22 -19.37 -35.38
C MET A 212 36.45 -18.74 -34.67
N PRO A 213 36.30 -18.11 -33.49
CA PRO A 213 36.65 -18.85 -32.26
C PRO A 213 35.80 -18.56 -31.00
N ARG A 214 35.95 -19.49 -30.06
CA ARG A 214 35.44 -19.59 -28.68
C ARG A 214 36.53 -19.19 -27.68
N LYS A 215 36.19 -18.41 -26.64
CA LYS A 215 36.80 -18.32 -25.29
C LYS A 215 35.97 -17.29 -24.50
N GLY A 216 35.53 -17.47 -23.26
CA GLY A 216 36.16 -18.10 -22.10
C GLY A 216 36.46 -16.98 -21.11
N TRP A 217 35.64 -16.81 -20.07
CA TRP A 217 35.95 -15.90 -18.95
C TRP A 217 35.48 -16.53 -17.63
N ASP A 218 36.48 -16.89 -16.83
CA ASP A 218 36.37 -17.29 -15.44
C ASP A 218 36.57 -16.09 -14.51
N SER A 219 35.95 -16.20 -13.33
CA SER A 219 36.43 -15.77 -12.00
C SER A 219 36.47 -14.28 -11.60
N SER A 220 35.62 -14.01 -10.59
CA SER A 220 35.90 -13.49 -9.23
C SER A 220 36.53 -12.10 -8.99
N GLU A 221 35.80 -11.37 -8.12
CA GLU A 221 36.28 -10.54 -7.00
C GLU A 221 37.06 -9.23 -7.26
N SER A 222 36.49 -8.11 -6.78
CA SER A 222 37.12 -7.31 -5.71
C SER A 222 36.19 -6.21 -5.19
N PHE A 223 35.90 -6.27 -3.90
CA PHE A 223 35.53 -5.13 -3.05
C PHE A 223 36.67 -4.11 -3.02
N ASN A 224 36.36 -2.81 -2.93
CA ASN A 224 37.11 -1.84 -2.12
C ASN A 224 36.30 -0.54 -1.89
N THR A 225 36.45 -0.02 -0.68
CA THR A 225 35.71 1.05 0.00
C THR A 225 36.54 2.35 0.01
N THR A 226 35.92 3.52 -0.20
CA THR A 226 36.41 4.85 0.26
C THR A 226 35.22 5.84 0.19
N GLU A 227 34.53 6.15 1.30
CA GLU A 227 34.70 7.28 2.22
C GLU A 227 34.38 8.72 1.70
N LEU A 228 33.38 9.32 2.37
CA LEU A 228 33.23 10.72 2.83
C LEU A 228 32.64 11.86 1.94
N THR A 229 31.44 12.28 2.39
CA THR A 229 30.91 13.66 2.57
C THR A 229 30.13 14.41 1.47
N PRO A 230 29.15 15.29 1.86
CA PRO A 230 27.86 15.44 1.18
C PRO A 230 27.72 16.77 0.41
N ALA A 231 27.11 16.72 -0.77
CA ALA A 231 26.74 17.90 -1.52
C ALA A 231 25.30 17.82 -2.02
N LYS A 232 24.50 18.82 -1.64
CA LYS A 232 23.15 19.11 -2.10
C LYS A 232 23.12 19.11 -3.64
N GLN A 233 22.39 18.17 -4.26
CA GLN A 233 22.06 18.26 -5.68
C GLN A 233 20.57 18.03 -5.91
N LYS A 234 20.04 18.99 -6.68
CA LYS A 234 18.64 19.24 -6.98
C LYS A 234 18.05 18.10 -7.79
N LEU A 235 16.76 17.84 -7.51
CA LEU A 235 15.83 17.15 -8.40
C LEU A 235 16.01 17.68 -9.83
N THR A 236 16.52 16.83 -10.70
CA THR A 236 16.37 16.99 -12.15
C THR A 236 15.90 15.64 -12.66
N LEU A 237 14.63 15.59 -13.09
CA LEU A 237 14.10 14.46 -13.82
C LEU A 237 14.95 14.25 -15.07
N GLN A 238 15.73 13.17 -15.08
CA GLN A 238 16.35 12.66 -16.29
C GLN A 238 15.79 11.27 -16.54
N THR A 239 14.69 11.24 -17.30
CA THR A 239 14.12 10.04 -17.90
C THR A 239 14.88 9.76 -19.18
N ASP A 240 15.91 8.91 -19.10
CA ASP A 240 16.59 8.39 -20.28
C ASP A 240 15.84 7.18 -20.84
N CYS A 241 15.29 7.40 -22.04
CA CYS A 241 15.25 6.52 -23.19
C CYS A 241 14.82 5.05 -23.00
N VAL A 242 13.50 4.81 -23.14
CA VAL A 242 12.95 3.57 -23.71
C VAL A 242 11.85 3.93 -24.71
N ASP A 243 12.17 3.70 -25.98
CA ASP A 243 11.33 3.34 -27.13
C ASP A 243 10.05 4.14 -27.44
N THR A 244 10.17 4.88 -28.55
CA THR A 244 9.21 5.68 -29.31
C THR A 244 8.07 4.89 -29.99
N SER A 245 7.75 3.68 -29.52
CA SER A 245 6.66 2.84 -30.05
C SER A 245 5.27 3.28 -29.55
N SER A 246 5.15 3.66 -28.27
CA SER A 246 3.87 3.96 -27.63
C SER A 246 3.18 5.24 -28.16
N ARG A 247 3.93 6.26 -28.58
CA ARG A 247 3.36 7.53 -29.09
C ARG A 247 2.63 7.36 -30.43
N LYS A 248 2.96 6.35 -31.22
CA LYS A 248 2.35 6.12 -32.54
C LYS A 248 0.94 5.54 -32.44
N GLY A 249 0.63 4.79 -31.37
CA GLY A 249 -0.71 4.25 -31.13
C GLY A 249 -1.74 5.33 -30.79
N TRP A 250 -1.39 6.23 -29.86
CA TRP A 250 -2.29 7.32 -29.44
C TRP A 250 -2.59 8.32 -30.56
N ALA A 251 -1.61 8.62 -31.42
CA ALA A 251 -1.81 9.51 -32.57
C ALA A 251 -2.80 8.93 -33.59
N GLY A 252 -2.87 7.60 -33.73
CA GLY A 252 -3.88 6.92 -34.56
C GLY A 252 -5.28 7.04 -33.96
N VAL A 253 -5.42 6.74 -32.67
CA VAL A 253 -6.69 6.84 -31.93
C VAL A 253 -7.23 8.26 -31.93
N VAL A 254 -6.38 9.27 -31.74
CA VAL A 254 -6.80 10.68 -31.79
C VAL A 254 -7.24 11.08 -33.20
N ARG A 255 -6.54 10.62 -34.26
CA ARG A 255 -6.93 10.88 -35.65
C ARG A 255 -8.25 10.20 -36.01
N GLU A 256 -8.51 9.03 -35.43
CA GLU A 256 -9.76 8.29 -35.62
C GLU A 256 -10.93 8.92 -34.84
N LEU A 257 -10.68 9.37 -33.61
CA LEU A 257 -11.64 10.16 -32.83
C LEU A 257 -11.98 11.49 -33.51
N GLN A 258 -11.00 12.17 -34.12
CA GLN A 258 -11.24 13.38 -34.92
C GLN A 258 -12.06 13.12 -36.19
N LYS A 259 -12.00 11.89 -36.73
CA LYS A 259 -12.82 11.48 -37.89
C LYS A 259 -14.19 10.93 -37.49
N SER A 260 -14.44 10.71 -36.20
CA SER A 260 -15.70 10.14 -35.72
C SER A 260 -16.90 11.06 -36.01
N PRO A 261 -17.95 10.57 -36.70
CA PRO A 261 -19.16 11.34 -36.97
C PRO A 261 -19.91 11.72 -35.68
N LEU A 262 -19.78 10.90 -34.63
CA LEU A 262 -20.43 11.11 -33.33
C LEU A 262 -19.85 12.33 -32.59
N LEU A 263 -18.55 12.58 -32.75
CA LEU A 263 -17.91 13.78 -32.21
C LEU A 263 -18.42 15.05 -32.91
N LYS A 264 -18.56 14.99 -34.24
CA LYS A 264 -19.08 16.09 -35.06
C LYS A 264 -20.55 16.38 -34.73
N GLU A 265 -21.35 15.35 -34.50
CA GLU A 265 -22.76 15.49 -34.09
C GLU A 265 -22.89 16.18 -32.73
N ARG A 266 -22.03 15.83 -31.75
CA ARG A 266 -21.99 16.53 -30.46
C ARG A 266 -21.54 17.97 -30.60
N HIS A 267 -20.51 18.26 -31.40
CA HIS A 267 -20.06 19.62 -31.64
C HIS A 267 -21.15 20.47 -32.30
N ALA A 268 -21.83 19.95 -33.33
CA ALA A 268 -22.96 20.62 -33.98
C ALA A 268 -24.14 20.81 -33.02
N SER A 269 -24.43 19.83 -32.17
CA SER A 269 -25.47 19.95 -31.13
C SER A 269 -25.14 21.04 -30.11
N ILE A 270 -23.87 21.16 -29.71
CA ILE A 270 -23.41 22.21 -28.78
C ILE A 270 -23.46 23.58 -29.46
N GLU A 271 -23.04 23.70 -30.72
CA GLU A 271 -23.14 24.96 -31.47
C GLU A 271 -24.59 25.42 -31.65
N LEU A 272 -25.51 24.49 -31.92
CA LEU A 272 -26.96 24.78 -31.97
C LEU A 272 -27.53 25.14 -30.59
N ALA A 273 -27.05 24.52 -29.52
CA ALA A 273 -27.47 24.88 -28.17
C ALA A 273 -26.95 26.27 -27.77
N MET A 274 -25.72 26.62 -28.16
CA MET A 274 -25.13 27.93 -27.91
C MET A 274 -25.79 29.03 -28.74
N SER A 275 -26.10 28.78 -30.01
CA SER A 275 -26.80 29.76 -30.86
C SER A 275 -28.26 29.98 -30.48
N ARG A 276 -28.88 29.01 -29.80
CA ARG A 276 -30.24 29.13 -29.25
C ARG A 276 -30.29 29.78 -27.87
N ALA A 277 -29.17 29.81 -27.15
CA ALA A 277 -29.05 30.41 -25.82
C ALA A 277 -28.60 31.88 -25.85
N ALA A 278 -28.29 32.42 -27.04
CA ALA A 278 -28.04 33.83 -27.30
C ALA A 278 -29.27 34.49 -27.94
#